data_AF-A0A182T022-F1
#
_entry.id   AF-A0A182T022-F1
#
_cell.length_a   1.000
_cell.length_b   1.000
_cell.length_c   1.000
_cell.angle_alpha   90.00
_cell.angle_beta   90.00
_cell.angle_gamma   90.00
#
_symmetry.space_group_name_H-M   'P 1'
#
loop_
_entity.id
_entity.type
_entity.pdbx_description
1 polymer ?
#
loop_
_entity_poly.entity_id
_entity_poly.type
_entity_poly.pdbx_seq_one_letter_code
_entity_poly.pdbx_strand_id
1 'polypeptide(L)'
;MASYQIANLLEKMTSNDKDFRFMATNDLMTELQKDSIKLDDESEKKVVRMVLRLLEDKNGEVQNLAVKCLGPLVNKVKENQVETIVDLLCANMVSNNEQLRDISSIGLKTVISELPQSSNSLVPNVCQRITGKLSVAIEKEDVSV
;
A
#
# COMPACT_ATOMS: atom_id res chain seq x y z
N MET A 1 -20.27 13.18 2.03
CA MET A 1 -19.98 13.25 0.58
C MET A 1 -18.68 12.52 0.22
N ALA A 2 -17.55 12.81 0.86
CA ALA A 2 -16.26 12.13 0.57
C ALA A 2 -16.34 10.58 0.70
N SER A 3 -16.97 10.05 1.75
CA SER A 3 -17.12 8.59 1.94
C SER A 3 -17.88 7.89 0.79
N TYR A 4 -18.92 8.53 0.23
CA TYR A 4 -19.67 8.00 -0.92
C TYR A 4 -18.83 8.01 -2.20
N GLN A 5 -18.04 9.07 -2.40
CA GLN A 5 -17.11 9.16 -3.52
C GLN A 5 -16.06 8.05 -3.45
N ILE A 6 -15.46 7.83 -2.28
CA ILE A 6 -14.47 6.75 -2.07
C ILE A 6 -15.11 5.39 -2.33
N ALA A 7 -16.31 5.11 -1.81
CA ALA A 7 -17.00 3.85 -2.06
C ALA A 7 -17.18 3.55 -3.56
N ASN A 8 -17.60 4.54 -4.35
CA ASN A 8 -17.74 4.40 -5.80
C ASN A 8 -16.40 4.16 -6.50
N LEU A 9 -15.31 4.81 -6.05
CA LEU A 9 -13.97 4.56 -6.59
C LEU A 9 -13.53 3.13 -6.31
N LEU A 10 -13.72 2.65 -5.07
CA LEU A 10 -13.34 1.29 -4.68
C LEU A 10 -14.09 0.22 -5.48
N GLU A 11 -15.36 0.45 -5.83
CA GLU A 11 -16.11 -0.44 -6.72
C GLU A 11 -15.48 -0.48 -8.13
N LYS A 12 -15.18 0.68 -8.72
CA LYS A 12 -14.55 0.78 -10.04
C LYS A 12 -13.15 0.17 -10.10
N MET A 13 -12.40 0.19 -9.00
CA MET A 13 -11.11 -0.50 -8.87
C MET A 13 -11.22 -2.03 -8.99
N THR A 14 -12.42 -2.60 -8.87
CA THR A 14 -12.64 -4.04 -9.08
C THR A 14 -13.16 -4.39 -10.47
N SER A 15 -13.32 -3.39 -11.35
CA SER A 15 -13.80 -3.58 -12.72
C SER A 15 -12.91 -4.53 -13.52
N ASN A 16 -13.50 -5.31 -14.43
CA ASN A 16 -12.74 -6.13 -15.38
C ASN A 16 -11.95 -5.26 -16.38
N ASP A 17 -12.40 -4.02 -16.60
CA ASP A 17 -11.76 -3.07 -17.50
C ASP A 17 -10.59 -2.36 -16.80
N LYS A 18 -9.40 -2.45 -17.42
CA LYS A 18 -8.18 -1.82 -16.90
C LYS A 18 -8.28 -0.30 -16.83
N ASP A 19 -9.01 0.35 -17.73
CA ASP A 19 -9.08 1.80 -17.80
C ASP A 19 -9.96 2.33 -16.66
N PHE A 20 -11.03 1.61 -16.31
CA PHE A 20 -11.81 1.92 -15.12
C PHE A 20 -10.99 1.75 -13.83
N ARG A 21 -10.21 0.67 -13.73
CA ARG A 21 -9.33 0.48 -12.56
C ARG A 21 -8.26 1.56 -12.46
N PHE A 22 -7.62 1.89 -13.58
CA PHE A 22 -6.61 2.94 -13.65
C PHE A 22 -7.17 4.30 -13.27
N MET A 23 -8.28 4.73 -13.91
CA MET A 23 -8.93 6.01 -13.61
C MET A 23 -9.36 6.10 -12.15
N ALA A 24 -10.00 5.05 -11.62
CA ALA A 24 -10.44 5.05 -10.23
C ALA A 24 -9.26 5.14 -9.25
N THR A 25 -8.16 4.46 -9.55
CA THR A 25 -6.93 4.51 -8.72
C THR A 25 -6.28 5.90 -8.79
N ASN A 26 -6.30 6.53 -9.97
CA ASN A 26 -5.77 7.89 -10.14
C ASN A 26 -6.60 8.93 -9.39
N ASP A 27 -7.92 8.80 -9.46
CA ASP A 27 -8.85 9.66 -8.75
C ASP A 27 -8.69 9.50 -7.23
N LEU A 28 -8.54 8.26 -6.74
CA LEU A 28 -8.25 8.01 -5.32
C LEU A 28 -6.94 8.66 -4.89
N MET A 29 -5.86 8.51 -5.68
CA MET A 29 -4.57 9.15 -5.40
C MET A 29 -4.73 10.67 -5.24
N THR A 30 -5.46 11.28 -6.17
CA THR A 30 -5.74 12.72 -6.16
C THR A 30 -6.54 13.14 -4.93
N GLU A 31 -7.52 12.35 -4.50
CA GLU A 31 -8.28 12.61 -3.27
C GLU A 31 -7.41 12.45 -2.01
N LEU A 32 -6.55 11.42 -1.95
CA LEU A 32 -5.62 11.19 -0.83
C LEU A 32 -4.58 12.30 -0.67
N GLN A 33 -4.25 13.02 -1.74
CA GLN A 33 -3.33 14.16 -1.70
C GLN A 33 -3.97 15.45 -1.17
N LYS A 34 -5.30 15.51 -1.04
CA LYS A 34 -5.98 16.69 -0.49
C LYS A 34 -5.86 16.71 1.03
N ASP A 35 -5.71 17.89 1.62
CA ASP A 35 -5.70 18.04 3.08
C ASP A 35 -7.08 17.85 3.71
N SER A 36 -8.14 18.03 2.92
CA SER A 36 -9.53 17.95 3.38
C SER A 36 -10.07 16.53 3.50
N ILE A 37 -9.37 15.52 2.96
CA ILE A 37 -9.81 14.14 3.05
C ILE A 37 -9.74 13.65 4.50
N LYS A 38 -10.85 13.10 4.97
CA LYS A 38 -10.95 12.41 6.26
C LYS A 38 -11.59 11.06 6.01
N LEU A 39 -10.85 10.00 6.33
CA LEU A 39 -11.32 8.63 6.29
C LEU A 39 -11.83 8.27 7.69
N ASP A 40 -12.97 7.60 7.76
CA ASP A 40 -13.38 6.89 8.98
C ASP A 40 -12.69 5.51 9.03
N ASP A 41 -12.76 4.87 10.19
CA ASP A 41 -12.08 3.59 10.45
C ASP A 41 -12.43 2.48 9.46
N GLU A 42 -13.65 2.49 8.93
CA GLU A 42 -14.11 1.50 7.96
C GLU A 42 -13.55 1.83 6.56
N SER A 43 -13.58 3.10 6.18
CA SER A 43 -13.05 3.59 4.91
C SER A 43 -11.53 3.39 4.84
N GLU A 44 -10.79 3.65 5.93
CA GLU A 44 -9.35 3.39 6.00
C GLU A 44 -9.04 1.92 5.65
N LYS A 45 -9.70 0.98 6.34
CA LYS A 45 -9.50 -0.47 6.10
C LYS A 45 -9.83 -0.87 4.66
N LYS A 46 -10.93 -0.34 4.11
CA LYS A 46 -11.37 -0.65 2.74
C LYS A 46 -10.39 -0.10 1.70
N VAL A 47 -9.93 1.13 1.87
CA VAL A 47 -8.95 1.77 0.98
C VAL A 47 -7.62 1.02 1.02
N VAL A 48 -7.08 0.76 2.22
CA VAL A 48 -5.82 0.02 2.41
C VAL A 48 -5.90 -1.35 1.74
N ARG A 49 -6.96 -2.12 2.01
CA ARG A 49 -7.16 -3.43 1.41
C ARG A 49 -7.22 -3.38 -0.12
N MET A 50 -7.88 -2.37 -0.68
CA MET A 50 -8.01 -2.25 -2.14
C MET A 50 -6.69 -1.86 -2.79
N VAL A 51 -5.97 -0.86 -2.26
CA VAL A 51 -4.67 -0.44 -2.78
C VAL A 51 -3.67 -1.59 -2.75
N LEU A 52 -3.63 -2.34 -1.64
CA LEU A 52 -2.76 -3.51 -1.51
C LEU A 52 -3.13 -4.62 -2.52
N ARG A 53 -4.43 -4.86 -2.75
CA ARG A 53 -4.88 -5.81 -3.78
C ARG A 53 -4.44 -5.39 -5.19
N LEU A 54 -4.44 -4.09 -5.50
CA LEU A 54 -4.04 -3.57 -6.81
C LEU A 54 -2.53 -3.71 -7.08
N LEU A 55 -1.69 -3.99 -6.06
CA LEU A 55 -0.30 -4.39 -6.29
C LEU A 55 -0.21 -5.73 -7.06
N GLU A 56 -1.25 -6.55 -6.99
CA GLU A 56 -1.38 -7.81 -7.72
C GLU A 56 -2.22 -7.66 -9.01
N ASP A 57 -2.47 -6.43 -9.47
CA ASP A 57 -3.21 -6.21 -10.72
C ASP A 57 -2.48 -6.84 -11.92
N LYS A 58 -3.24 -7.38 -12.86
CA LYS A 58 -2.69 -7.95 -14.10
C LYS A 58 -2.06 -6.90 -15.01
N ASN A 59 -2.41 -5.63 -14.83
CA ASN A 59 -1.91 -4.51 -15.61
C ASN A 59 -0.85 -3.73 -14.81
N GLY A 60 0.36 -3.63 -15.37
CA GLY A 60 1.48 -2.95 -14.72
C GLY A 60 1.30 -1.44 -14.50
N GLU A 61 0.49 -0.75 -15.30
CA GLU A 61 0.19 0.67 -15.07
C GLU A 61 -0.68 0.87 -13.83
N VAL A 62 -1.65 -0.03 -13.63
CA VAL A 62 -2.48 -0.07 -12.41
C VAL A 62 -1.63 -0.42 -11.19
N GLN A 63 -0.73 -1.40 -11.29
CA GLN A 63 0.22 -1.74 -10.21
C GLN A 63 1.10 -0.53 -9.82
N ASN A 64 1.68 0.14 -10.81
CA ASN A 64 2.52 1.32 -10.60
C ASN A 64 1.75 2.46 -9.92
N LEU A 65 0.49 2.64 -10.28
CA LEU A 65 -0.37 3.66 -9.69
C LEU A 65 -0.77 3.30 -8.25
N ALA A 66 -1.02 2.02 -7.97
CA ALA A 66 -1.26 1.52 -6.62
C ALA A 66 -0.05 1.77 -5.70
N VAL A 67 1.18 1.53 -6.18
CA VAL A 67 2.41 1.88 -5.45
C VAL A 67 2.49 3.37 -5.15
N LYS A 68 2.21 4.24 -6.14
CA LYS A 68 2.19 5.69 -5.93
C LYS A 68 1.13 6.12 -4.92
N CYS A 69 -0.01 5.43 -4.86
CA CYS A 69 -1.05 5.70 -3.85
C CYS A 69 -0.59 5.42 -2.42
N LEU A 70 0.36 4.50 -2.20
CA LEU A 70 0.84 4.18 -0.85
C LEU A 70 1.46 5.40 -0.15
N GLY A 71 2.15 6.27 -0.89
CA GLY A 71 2.81 7.46 -0.34
C GLY A 71 1.85 8.42 0.40
N PRO A 72 0.84 9.01 -0.27
CA PRO A 72 -0.15 9.82 0.42
C PRO A 72 -1.01 8.99 1.38
N LEU A 73 -1.27 7.70 1.09
CA LEU A 73 -2.12 6.86 1.95
C LEU A 73 -1.57 6.72 3.37
N VAL A 74 -0.26 6.48 3.55
CA VAL A 74 0.33 6.31 4.90
C VAL A 74 0.26 7.58 5.75
N ASN A 75 0.03 8.73 5.13
CA ASN A 75 -0.17 10.02 5.80
C ASN A 75 -1.66 10.32 6.10
N LYS A 76 -2.59 9.49 5.62
CA LYS A 76 -4.04 9.70 5.76
C LYS A 76 -4.76 8.62 6.57
N VAL A 77 -4.03 7.59 7.03
CA VAL A 77 -4.57 6.48 7.83
C VAL A 77 -3.90 6.42 9.20
N LYS A 78 -4.52 5.71 10.14
CA LYS A 78 -3.96 5.51 11.48
C LYS A 78 -2.76 4.56 11.46
N GLU A 79 -1.94 4.62 12.52
CA GLU A 79 -0.72 3.81 12.67
C GLU A 79 -0.95 2.31 12.45
N ASN A 80 -2.07 1.77 12.95
CA ASN A 80 -2.42 0.36 12.77
C ASN A 80 -2.59 -0.06 11.30
N GLN A 81 -3.06 0.85 10.44
CA GLN A 81 -3.18 0.60 9.01
C GLN A 81 -1.82 0.72 8.32
N VAL A 82 -0.96 1.63 8.74
CA VAL A 82 0.43 1.72 8.25
C VAL A 82 1.18 0.43 8.59
N GLU A 83 1.05 -0.08 9.81
CA GLU A 83 1.63 -1.38 10.20
C GLU A 83 1.10 -2.52 9.32
N THR A 84 -0.20 -2.52 9.00
CA THR A 84 -0.81 -3.52 8.10
C THR A 84 -0.22 -3.46 6.68
N ILE A 85 -0.01 -2.25 6.15
CA ILE A 85 0.64 -2.04 4.84
C ILE A 85 2.05 -2.62 4.85
N VAL A 86 2.84 -2.27 5.86
CA VAL A 86 4.23 -2.73 6.00
C VAL A 86 4.31 -4.25 6.13
N ASP A 87 3.48 -4.85 6.99
CA ASP A 87 3.46 -6.29 7.21
C ASP A 87 3.14 -7.05 5.91
N LEU A 88 2.18 -6.57 5.11
CA LEU A 88 1.83 -7.21 3.84
C LEU A 88 2.93 -7.03 2.78
N LEU A 89 3.48 -5.83 2.64
CA LEU A 89 4.59 -5.58 1.71
C LEU A 89 5.79 -6.47 2.05
N CYS A 90 6.13 -6.59 3.34
CA CYS A 90 7.19 -7.49 3.79
C CYS A 90 6.89 -8.95 3.51
N ALA A 91 5.65 -9.41 3.69
CA ALA A 91 5.25 -10.78 3.35
C ALA A 91 5.35 -11.04 1.84
N ASN A 92 5.01 -10.05 1.01
CA ASN A 92 5.05 -10.18 -0.44
C ASN A 92 6.47 -10.15 -1.02
N MET A 93 7.44 -9.53 -0.34
CA MET A 93 8.85 -9.56 -0.76
C MET A 93 9.47 -10.97 -0.68
N VAL A 94 8.89 -11.89 0.08
CA VAL A 94 9.30 -13.31 0.12
C VAL A 94 8.36 -14.22 -0.69
N SER A 95 7.51 -13.64 -1.54
CA SER A 95 6.64 -14.39 -2.44
C SER A 95 7.43 -15.12 -3.51
N ASN A 96 6.94 -16.27 -3.97
CA ASN A 96 7.51 -16.95 -5.14
C ASN A 96 7.22 -16.22 -6.46
N ASN A 97 6.30 -15.24 -6.46
CA ASN A 97 6.00 -14.41 -7.62
C ASN A 97 7.00 -13.24 -7.72
N GLU A 98 7.91 -13.30 -8.69
CA GLU A 98 8.94 -12.27 -8.93
C GLU A 98 8.36 -10.88 -9.15
N GLN A 99 7.32 -10.75 -9.97
CA GLN A 99 6.66 -9.48 -10.22
C GLN A 99 6.05 -8.90 -8.93
N LEU A 100 5.50 -9.76 -8.07
CA LEU A 100 4.96 -9.33 -6.78
C LEU A 100 6.07 -8.91 -5.79
N ARG A 101 7.23 -9.57 -5.82
CA ARG A 101 8.40 -9.17 -5.02
C ARG A 101 8.90 -7.79 -5.45
N ASP A 102 9.05 -7.56 -6.75
CA ASP A 102 9.54 -6.30 -7.30
C ASP A 102 8.63 -5.14 -6.94
N ILE A 103 7.32 -5.26 -7.22
CA ILE A 103 6.36 -4.20 -6.92
C ILE A 103 6.24 -3.93 -5.42
N SER A 104 6.32 -4.97 -4.59
CA SER A 104 6.26 -4.84 -3.12
C SER A 104 7.53 -4.20 -2.56
N SER A 105 8.69 -4.45 -3.16
CA SER A 105 9.96 -3.81 -2.78
C SER A 105 9.92 -2.31 -3.09
N ILE A 106 9.38 -1.93 -4.26
CA ILE A 106 9.17 -0.52 -4.61
C ILE A 106 8.14 0.10 -3.65
N GLY A 107 7.03 -0.59 -3.39
CA GLY A 107 6.01 -0.15 -2.44
C GLY A 107 6.56 0.08 -1.02
N LEU A 108 7.40 -0.83 -0.52
CA LEU A 108 8.02 -0.70 0.79
C LEU A 108 8.97 0.50 0.84
N LYS A 109 9.79 0.70 -0.21
CA LYS A 109 10.64 1.88 -0.34
C LYS A 109 9.81 3.17 -0.33
N THR A 110 8.71 3.21 -1.08
CA THR A 110 7.80 4.36 -1.11
C THR A 110 7.23 4.64 0.27
N VAL A 111 6.74 3.61 0.99
CA VAL A 111 6.21 3.77 2.34
C VAL A 111 7.26 4.34 3.28
N ILE A 112 8.47 3.77 3.31
CA ILE A 112 9.57 4.25 4.18
C ILE A 112 9.89 5.72 3.92
N SER A 113 9.97 6.13 2.65
CA SER A 113 10.26 7.51 2.26
C SER A 113 9.17 8.50 2.64
N GLU A 114 7.92 8.05 2.74
CA GLU A 114 6.74 8.89 2.96
C GLU A 114 6.20 8.80 4.40
N LEU A 115 6.86 8.06 5.30
CA LEU A 115 6.44 7.97 6.69
C LEU A 115 6.42 9.36 7.36
N PRO A 116 5.38 9.68 8.16
CA PRO A 116 5.31 10.96 8.85
C PRO A 116 6.41 11.08 9.91
N GLN A 117 7.36 11.99 9.68
CA GLN A 117 8.53 12.23 10.55
C GLN A 117 8.16 12.70 11.97
N SER A 118 6.95 13.21 12.14
CA SER A 118 6.44 13.69 13.43
C SER A 118 6.10 12.57 14.42
N SER A 119 6.05 11.32 13.97
CA SER A 119 5.52 10.19 14.74
C SER A 119 6.64 9.44 15.47
N ASN A 120 6.88 9.80 16.74
CA ASN A 120 7.95 9.22 17.57
C ASN A 120 7.78 7.71 17.86
N SER A 121 6.56 7.17 17.78
CA SER A 121 6.25 5.74 17.99
C SER A 121 6.22 4.92 16.70
N LEU A 122 5.63 5.48 15.63
CA LEU A 122 5.41 4.77 14.37
C LEU A 122 6.72 4.39 13.68
N VAL A 123 7.65 5.33 13.52
CA VAL A 123 8.89 5.09 12.76
C VAL A 123 9.73 3.97 13.41
N PRO A 124 10.02 3.99 14.73
CA PRO A 124 10.73 2.88 15.36
C PRO A 124 10.00 1.53 15.22
N ASN A 125 8.67 1.50 15.33
CA ASN A 125 7.88 0.28 15.19
C ASN A 125 7.96 -0.29 13.77
N VAL A 126 7.78 0.56 12.75
CA VAL A 126 7.90 0.18 11.34
C VAL A 126 9.32 -0.31 11.03
N CYS A 127 10.36 0.40 11.50
CA CYS A 127 11.74 -0.05 11.34
C CYS A 127 11.97 -1.42 11.99
N GLN A 128 11.51 -1.63 13.23
CA GLN A 128 11.65 -2.91 13.92
C GLN A 128 10.97 -4.06 13.16
N ARG A 129 9.76 -3.84 12.64
CA ARG A 129 9.02 -4.82 11.83
C ARG A 129 9.77 -5.17 10.56
N ILE A 130 10.21 -4.16 9.81
CA ILE A 130 10.94 -4.34 8.55
C ILE A 130 12.24 -5.10 8.81
N THR A 131 13.04 -4.67 9.78
CA THR A 131 14.29 -5.35 10.13
C THR A 131 14.04 -6.80 10.52
N GLY A 132 13.07 -7.07 11.39
CA GLY A 132 12.76 -8.45 11.80
C GLY A 132 12.32 -9.34 10.64
N LYS A 133 11.48 -8.84 9.73
CA LYS A 133 11.01 -9.61 8.56
C LYS A 133 12.11 -9.83 7.53
N LEU A 134 12.91 -8.80 7.26
CA LEU A 134 14.01 -8.88 6.31
C LEU A 134 15.15 -9.78 6.78
N SER A 135 15.50 -9.73 8.07
CA SER A 135 16.50 -10.65 8.63
C SER A 135 16.10 -12.11 8.41
N VAL A 136 14.84 -12.46 8.68
CA VAL A 136 14.31 -13.82 8.44
C VAL A 136 14.28 -14.16 6.93
N ALA A 137 14.03 -13.18 6.06
CA ALA A 137 14.04 -13.39 4.62
C ALA A 137 15.45 -13.74 4.11
N ILE A 138 16.46 -13.00 4.55
CA ILE A 138 17.87 -13.22 4.18
C ILE A 138 18.36 -14.59 4.67
N GLU A 139 18.05 -14.96 5.90
CA GLU A 139 18.42 -16.28 6.46
C GLU A 139 17.83 -17.44 5.65
N LYS A 140 16.67 -17.26 5.02
CA LYS A 140 16.03 -18.30 4.20
C LYS A 140 16.67 -18.46 2.82
N GLU A 141 17.19 -17.39 2.23
CA GLU A 141 17.87 -17.47 0.92
C GLU A 141 19.17 -18.29 1.01
N ASP A 142 19.92 -18.18 2.11
CA ASP A 142 21.19 -18.88 2.34
C ASP A 142 21.07 -20.42 2.40
N VAL A 143 19.87 -20.98 2.61
CA VAL A 143 19.63 -22.44 2.69
C VAL A 143 19.22 -23.04 1.33
N SER A 144 19.10 -22.21 0.28
CA SER A 144 18.58 -22.61 -1.03
C SER A 144 19.66 -22.93 -2.08
N VAL A 145 20.94 -23.00 -1.70
CA VAL A 145 22.09 -23.25 -2.59
C VAL A 145 22.45 -24.73 -2.67
#